data_AF-A0A4Y6S522-F1
#
_entry.id   AF-A0A4Y6S522-F1
#
_cell.length_a   1.000
_cell.length_b   1.000
_cell.length_c   1.000
_cell.angle_alpha   90.00
_cell.angle_beta   90.00
_cell.angle_gamma   90.00
#
_symmetry.space_group_name_H-M   'P 1'
#
loop_
_entity.id
_entity.type
_entity.pdbx_description
1 polymer ?
#
loop_
_entity_poly.entity_id
_entity_poly.type
_entity_poly.pdbx_seq_one_letter_code
_entity_poly.pdbx_strand_id
1 'polypeptide(L)'
;MEAVKLSGQREINEFQILEALEIYDGSSLILFDADGARERLNEMAWVKNASVMKFYPNTLQIRLEEKIPYVLWQRGDLVSIVNEAGDVITDEVDGRYANLLLVVNHGAQRRAAEINGALQTVPELRPRVRAAFLISDRRWDLKLENGISVRLPEENMEAALAELVRMDEESGLLARDIKAIDMRLADRVTVRLTDDAAEQRKVMTGGRGRSGNGGQDT
;
A
#
# COMPACT_ATOMS: atom_id res chain seq x y z
N MET A 1 -11.34 -21.24 -40.73
CA MET A 1 -11.25 -20.91 -39.29
C MET A 1 -10.11 -19.93 -39.13
N GLU A 2 -10.42 -18.72 -38.71
CA GLU A 2 -9.43 -17.74 -38.27
C GLU A 2 -8.95 -18.15 -36.87
N ALA A 3 -7.65 -18.01 -36.60
CA ALA A 3 -7.06 -18.46 -35.34
C ALA A 3 -6.52 -17.26 -34.55
N VAL A 4 -7.16 -16.93 -33.43
CA VAL A 4 -6.65 -15.95 -32.47
C VAL A 4 -5.89 -16.70 -31.38
N LYS A 5 -4.62 -16.36 -31.20
CA LYS A 5 -3.74 -16.93 -30.16
C LYS A 5 -3.45 -15.87 -29.13
N LEU A 6 -4.10 -15.96 -27.98
CA LEU A 6 -3.91 -15.05 -26.85
C LEU A 6 -2.93 -15.66 -25.83
N SER A 7 -2.06 -14.81 -25.26
CA SER A 7 -1.10 -15.21 -24.24
C SER A 7 -0.74 -14.05 -23.31
N GLY A 8 -0.41 -14.37 -22.06
CA GLY A 8 0.12 -13.41 -21.07
C GLY A 8 -0.93 -12.71 -20.21
N GLN A 9 -2.22 -12.93 -20.50
CA GLN A 9 -3.33 -12.49 -19.67
C GLN A 9 -3.44 -13.32 -18.38
N ARG A 10 -3.77 -12.65 -17.28
CA ARG A 10 -4.06 -13.27 -15.97
C ARG A 10 -5.32 -12.67 -15.36
N GLU A 11 -5.45 -11.35 -15.47
CA GLU A 11 -6.54 -10.56 -14.91
C GLU A 11 -7.58 -10.17 -15.96
N ILE A 12 -7.15 -9.94 -17.20
CA ILE A 12 -8.04 -9.53 -18.29
C ILE A 12 -8.67 -10.77 -18.94
N ASN A 13 -9.99 -10.76 -19.11
CA ASN A 13 -10.70 -11.84 -19.80
C ASN A 13 -10.48 -11.75 -21.33
N GLU A 14 -10.38 -12.90 -21.99
CA GLU A 14 -10.35 -13.02 -23.45
C GLU A 14 -11.49 -12.26 -24.13
N PHE A 15 -12.71 -12.29 -23.57
CA PHE A 15 -13.83 -11.54 -24.13
C PHE A 15 -13.57 -10.02 -24.16
N GLN A 16 -13.02 -9.45 -23.09
CA GLN A 16 -12.69 -8.01 -23.02
C GLN A 16 -11.60 -7.65 -24.03
N ILE A 17 -10.66 -8.57 -24.26
CA ILE A 17 -9.57 -8.38 -25.24
C ILE A 17 -10.15 -8.40 -26.65
N LEU A 18 -11.01 -9.36 -26.98
CA LEU A 18 -11.65 -9.43 -28.30
C LEU A 18 -12.54 -8.21 -28.56
N GLU A 19 -13.27 -7.74 -27.54
CA GLU A 19 -14.07 -6.52 -27.60
C GLU A 19 -13.20 -5.28 -27.88
N ALA A 20 -12.09 -5.11 -27.15
CA ALA A 20 -11.15 -4.01 -27.38
C ALA A 20 -10.50 -4.06 -28.77
N LEU A 21 -10.37 -5.27 -29.33
CA LEU A 21 -9.85 -5.49 -30.67
C LEU A 21 -10.91 -5.28 -31.75
N GLU A 22 -12.18 -5.10 -31.40
CA GLU A 22 -13.32 -5.02 -32.31
C GLU A 22 -13.45 -6.28 -33.19
N ILE A 23 -12.99 -7.43 -32.67
CA ILE A 23 -13.07 -8.72 -33.36
C ILE A 23 -14.36 -9.41 -32.94
N TYR A 24 -15.30 -9.47 -33.86
CA TYR A 24 -16.56 -10.22 -33.73
C TYR A 24 -16.60 -11.43 -34.67
N ASP A 25 -17.50 -12.37 -34.42
CA ASP A 25 -17.74 -13.50 -35.31
C ASP A 25 -18.01 -13.03 -36.75
N GLY A 26 -17.14 -13.41 -37.68
CA GLY A 26 -17.22 -13.03 -39.10
C GLY A 26 -16.38 -11.81 -39.52
N SER A 27 -15.60 -11.22 -38.61
CA SER A 27 -14.64 -10.16 -38.93
C SER A 27 -13.56 -10.66 -39.89
N SER A 28 -13.10 -9.83 -40.84
CA SER A 28 -12.04 -10.24 -41.77
C SER A 28 -10.66 -9.88 -41.24
N LEU A 29 -9.83 -10.87 -40.92
CA LEU A 29 -8.43 -10.62 -40.53
C LEU A 29 -7.58 -9.99 -41.65
N ILE A 30 -8.05 -9.99 -42.90
CA ILE A 30 -7.31 -9.41 -44.03
C ILE A 30 -7.21 -7.89 -43.88
N LEU A 31 -8.31 -7.23 -43.50
CA LEU A 31 -8.40 -5.78 -43.32
C LEU A 31 -8.14 -5.32 -41.89
N PHE A 32 -7.80 -6.25 -40.99
CA PHE A 32 -7.56 -5.95 -39.58
C PHE A 32 -6.32 -5.06 -39.39
N ASP A 33 -6.52 -3.92 -38.73
CA ASP A 33 -5.48 -2.99 -38.34
C ASP A 33 -4.83 -3.42 -37.01
N ALA A 34 -3.65 -4.05 -37.12
CA ALA A 34 -2.91 -4.53 -35.97
C ALA A 34 -2.30 -3.40 -35.12
N ASP A 35 -1.97 -2.25 -35.71
CA ASP A 35 -1.38 -1.13 -34.99
C ASP A 35 -2.44 -0.40 -34.17
N GLY A 36 -3.60 -0.08 -34.76
CA GLY A 36 -4.73 0.49 -34.02
C GLY A 36 -5.26 -0.46 -32.92
N ALA A 37 -5.28 -1.77 -33.19
CA ALA A 37 -5.58 -2.79 -32.19
C ALA A 37 -4.60 -2.78 -31.01
N ARG A 38 -3.30 -2.67 -31.29
CA ARG A 38 -2.27 -2.58 -30.25
C ARG A 38 -2.46 -1.33 -29.38
N GLU A 39 -2.79 -0.19 -30.00
CA GLU A 39 -3.05 1.06 -29.28
C GLU A 39 -4.24 0.93 -28.34
N ARG A 40 -5.38 0.41 -28.81
CA ARG A 40 -6.57 0.15 -27.97
C ARG A 40 -6.27 -0.79 -26.80
N LEU A 41 -5.50 -1.85 -27.03
CA LEU A 41 -5.09 -2.75 -25.94
C LEU A 41 -4.21 -2.04 -24.91
N ASN A 42 -3.30 -1.17 -25.33
CA ASN A 42 -2.45 -0.41 -24.41
C ASN A 42 -3.21 0.66 -23.60
N GLU A 43 -4.39 1.10 -24.07
CA GLU A 43 -5.26 2.01 -23.32
C GLU A 43 -5.99 1.31 -22.17
N MET A 44 -6.07 -0.03 -22.18
CA MET A 44 -6.68 -0.79 -21.09
C MET A 44 -5.88 -0.62 -19.80
N ALA A 45 -6.57 -0.29 -18.70
CA ALA A 45 -5.91 0.07 -17.44
C ALA A 45 -4.99 -1.03 -16.87
N TRP A 46 -5.35 -2.31 -17.08
CA TRP A 46 -4.57 -3.48 -16.67
C TRP A 46 -3.37 -3.79 -17.58
N VAL A 47 -3.32 -3.26 -18.80
CA VAL A 47 -2.26 -3.55 -19.76
C VAL A 47 -1.07 -2.63 -19.49
N LYS A 48 0.10 -3.23 -19.30
CA LYS A 48 1.39 -2.53 -19.28
C LYS A 48 1.95 -2.42 -20.69
N ASN A 49 1.84 -3.50 -21.47
CA ASN A 49 2.27 -3.53 -22.86
C ASN A 49 1.49 -4.60 -23.64
N ALA A 50 1.09 -4.28 -24.87
CA ALA A 50 0.46 -5.19 -25.80
C ALA A 50 1.27 -5.32 -27.07
N SER A 51 1.34 -6.55 -27.59
CA SER A 51 1.91 -6.87 -28.88
C SER A 51 0.87 -7.63 -29.70
N VAL A 52 0.61 -7.13 -30.91
CA VAL A 52 -0.31 -7.72 -31.86
C VAL A 52 0.48 -8.04 -33.13
N MET A 53 0.51 -9.31 -33.50
CA MET A 53 1.25 -9.80 -34.67
C MET A 53 0.33 -10.62 -35.57
N LYS A 54 0.35 -10.29 -36.86
CA LYS A 54 -0.42 -11.00 -37.89
C LYS A 54 0.46 -12.03 -38.58
N PHE A 55 0.03 -13.28 -38.54
CA PHE A 55 0.62 -14.40 -39.25
C PHE A 55 -0.30 -14.82 -40.40
N TYR A 56 0.19 -14.63 -41.64
CA TYR A 56 -0.56 -15.03 -42.83
C TYR A 56 -0.72 -16.56 -42.91
N PRO A 57 -1.85 -17.05 -43.45
CA PRO A 57 -2.93 -16.28 -44.07
C PRO A 57 -4.01 -15.75 -43.09
N ASN A 58 -4.16 -16.32 -41.89
CA ASN A 58 -5.36 -16.15 -41.06
C ASN A 58 -5.15 -16.32 -39.54
N THR A 59 -3.95 -16.05 -39.02
CA THR A 59 -3.65 -16.16 -37.59
C THR A 59 -3.29 -14.81 -37.00
N LEU A 60 -3.90 -14.46 -35.86
CA LEU A 60 -3.53 -13.29 -35.06
C LEU A 60 -2.92 -13.76 -33.75
N GLN A 61 -1.71 -13.32 -33.44
CA GLN A 61 -1.07 -13.57 -32.16
C GLN A 61 -1.10 -12.30 -31.33
N ILE A 62 -1.69 -12.40 -30.15
CA ILE A 62 -1.77 -11.32 -29.17
C ILE A 62 -0.98 -11.75 -27.94
N ARG A 63 -0.06 -10.89 -27.53
CA ARG A 63 0.67 -11.05 -26.28
C ARG A 63 0.41 -9.82 -25.42
N LEU A 64 -0.06 -10.06 -24.21
CA LEU A 64 -0.28 -9.02 -23.20
C LEU A 64 0.74 -9.16 -22.07
N GLU A 65 1.23 -8.04 -21.60
CA GLU A 65 1.93 -7.90 -20.34
C GLU A 65 1.03 -7.05 -19.44
N GLU A 66 0.56 -7.64 -18.34
CA GLU A 66 -0.31 -6.94 -17.39
C GLU A 66 0.50 -6.14 -16.36
N LYS A 67 -0.08 -5.06 -15.85
CA LYS A 67 0.47 -4.30 -14.73
C LYS A 67 0.44 -5.15 -13.46
N ILE A 68 1.48 -5.01 -12.64
CA ILE A 68 1.60 -5.70 -11.37
C ILE A 68 0.99 -4.82 -10.27
N PRO A 69 -0.04 -5.30 -9.54
CA PRO A 69 -0.55 -4.63 -8.35
C PRO A 69 0.54 -4.43 -7.30
N TYR A 70 0.68 -3.22 -6.79
CA TYR A 70 1.75 -2.85 -5.86
C TYR A 70 1.22 -2.42 -4.50
N VAL A 71 0.26 -1.50 -4.48
CA VAL A 71 -0.40 -1.00 -3.27
C VAL A 71 -1.88 -0.74 -3.51
N LEU A 72 -2.65 -0.66 -2.43
CA LEU A 72 -3.99 -0.09 -2.44
C LEU A 72 -3.88 1.39 -2.11
N TRP A 73 -4.54 2.25 -2.86
CA TRP A 73 -4.57 3.69 -2.62
C TRP A 73 -5.96 4.14 -2.25
N GLN A 74 -6.10 4.73 -1.07
CA GLN A 74 -7.36 5.31 -0.60
C GLN A 74 -7.34 6.84 -0.69
N ARG A 75 -8.34 7.38 -1.41
CA ARG A 75 -8.65 8.82 -1.49
C ARG A 75 -10.09 9.05 -1.05
N GLY A 76 -10.27 9.59 0.15
CA GLY A 76 -11.60 9.67 0.77
C GLY A 76 -12.18 8.27 0.97
N ASP A 77 -13.33 8.00 0.35
CA ASP A 77 -14.03 6.72 0.43
C ASP A 77 -13.69 5.74 -0.70
N LEU A 78 -12.92 6.20 -1.71
CA LEU A 78 -12.55 5.38 -2.87
C LEU A 78 -11.19 4.72 -2.66
N VAL A 79 -11.14 3.40 -2.88
CA VAL A 79 -9.90 2.60 -2.84
C VAL A 79 -9.61 2.08 -4.24
N SER A 80 -8.38 2.23 -4.69
CA SER A 80 -7.93 1.76 -6.00
C SER A 80 -6.70 0.89 -5.89
N ILE A 81 -6.52 -0.04 -6.82
CA ILE A 81 -5.27 -0.77 -7.00
C ILE A 81 -4.32 0.10 -7.84
N VAL A 82 -3.08 0.21 -7.40
CA VAL A 82 -2.05 1.02 -8.06
C VAL A 82 -0.80 0.18 -8.33
N ASN A 83 -0.15 0.42 -9.45
CA ASN A 83 1.16 -0.15 -9.77
C ASN A 83 2.30 0.57 -9.00
N GLU A 84 3.54 0.10 -9.16
CA GLU A 84 4.72 0.70 -8.52
C GLU A 84 4.98 2.15 -8.96
N ALA A 85 4.63 2.50 -10.19
CA ALA A 85 4.79 3.85 -10.74
C ALA A 85 3.78 4.88 -10.19
N GLY A 86 2.73 4.41 -9.50
CA GLY A 86 1.66 5.27 -9.00
C GLY A 86 0.46 5.42 -9.94
N ASP A 87 0.41 4.65 -11.03
CA ASP A 87 -0.73 4.61 -11.94
C ASP A 87 -1.86 3.75 -11.38
N VAL A 88 -3.09 4.25 -11.48
CA VAL A 88 -4.28 3.51 -11.10
C VAL A 88 -4.54 2.40 -12.13
N ILE A 89 -4.71 1.18 -11.63
CA ILE A 89 -5.07 0.00 -12.42
C ILE A 89 -6.59 -0.18 -12.45
N THR A 90 -7.24 -0.13 -11.29
CA THR A 90 -8.69 -0.27 -11.15
C THR A 90 -9.18 0.30 -9.82
N ASP A 91 -10.43 0.75 -9.78
CA ASP A 91 -11.15 1.11 -8.55
C ASP A 91 -11.88 -0.09 -7.92
N GLU A 92 -11.91 -1.23 -8.61
CA GLU A 92 -12.53 -2.47 -8.13
C GLU A 92 -11.49 -3.31 -7.37
N VAL A 93 -11.54 -3.22 -6.04
CA VAL A 93 -10.62 -3.96 -5.16
C VAL A 93 -11.23 -5.30 -4.77
N ASP A 94 -10.64 -6.38 -5.28
CA ASP A 94 -10.92 -7.76 -4.86
C ASP A 94 -10.16 -8.12 -3.57
N GLY A 95 -10.76 -8.95 -2.72
CA GLY A 95 -10.17 -9.45 -1.48
C GLY A 95 -8.84 -10.19 -1.66
N ARG A 96 -8.53 -10.71 -2.87
CA ARG A 96 -7.19 -11.28 -3.16
C ARG A 96 -6.04 -10.28 -3.02
N TYR A 97 -6.32 -8.98 -3.10
CA TYR A 97 -5.33 -7.92 -2.93
C TYR A 97 -5.32 -7.32 -1.52
N ALA A 98 -6.07 -7.89 -0.57
CA ALA A 98 -6.18 -7.37 0.80
C ALA A 98 -4.86 -7.32 1.59
N ASN A 99 -3.84 -8.06 1.15
CA ASN A 99 -2.50 -8.07 1.76
C ASN A 99 -1.58 -6.96 1.24
N LEU A 100 -1.97 -6.26 0.16
CA LEU A 100 -1.22 -5.11 -0.32
C LEU A 100 -1.29 -3.99 0.72
N LEU A 101 -0.22 -3.17 0.79
CA LEU A 101 -0.18 -2.04 1.71
C LEU A 101 -1.24 -1.03 1.29
N LEU A 102 -2.05 -0.58 2.25
CA LEU A 102 -2.98 0.53 2.04
C LEU A 102 -2.28 1.86 2.25
N VAL A 103 -2.07 2.64 1.19
CA VAL A 103 -1.58 4.01 1.24
C VAL A 103 -2.76 4.98 1.19
N VAL A 104 -2.77 5.99 2.06
CA VAL A 104 -3.91 6.88 2.26
C VAL A 104 -3.50 8.33 2.04
N ASN A 105 -4.45 9.13 1.54
CA ASN A 105 -4.38 10.54 1.16
C ASN A 105 -3.93 10.77 -0.29
N HIS A 106 -4.19 11.98 -0.76
CA HIS A 106 -3.81 12.41 -2.10
C HIS A 106 -2.28 12.38 -2.25
N GLY A 107 -1.78 11.94 -3.39
CA GLY A 107 -0.33 11.88 -3.68
C GLY A 107 0.40 10.68 -3.09
N ALA A 108 -0.22 9.94 -2.15
CA ALA A 108 0.35 8.76 -1.52
C ALA A 108 0.73 7.67 -2.53
N GLN A 109 -0.06 7.49 -3.59
CA GLN A 109 0.18 6.51 -4.64
C GLN A 109 1.50 6.71 -5.38
N ARG A 110 1.92 7.97 -5.59
CA ARG A 110 3.18 8.29 -6.28
C ARG A 110 4.41 8.14 -5.40
N ARG A 111 4.22 8.15 -4.08
CA ARG A 111 5.28 7.96 -3.07
C ARG A 111 5.21 6.58 -2.41
N ALA A 112 4.34 5.70 -2.89
CA ALA A 112 4.14 4.38 -2.30
C ALA A 112 5.42 3.53 -2.32
N ALA A 113 6.24 3.68 -3.36
CA ALA A 113 7.52 2.97 -3.48
C ALA A 113 8.49 3.30 -2.35
N GLU A 114 8.49 4.54 -1.85
CA GLU A 114 9.33 4.98 -0.73
C GLU A 114 8.97 4.22 0.56
N ILE A 115 7.70 4.28 0.96
CA ILE A 115 7.26 3.64 2.21
C ILE A 115 7.28 2.12 2.11
N ASN A 116 6.88 1.55 0.98
CA ASN A 116 6.88 0.11 0.81
C ASN A 116 8.30 -0.44 0.71
N GLY A 117 9.23 0.28 0.06
CA GLY A 117 10.66 -0.04 0.05
C GLY A 117 11.26 0.01 1.46
N ALA A 118 10.98 1.06 2.23
CA ALA A 118 11.43 1.18 3.61
C ALA A 118 10.87 0.07 4.51
N LEU A 119 9.65 -0.41 4.27
CA LEU A 119 9.09 -1.56 5.01
C LEU A 119 9.70 -2.89 4.57
N GLN A 120 10.24 -3.02 3.36
CA GLN A 120 10.93 -4.22 2.90
C GLN A 120 12.30 -4.41 3.58
N THR A 121 12.94 -3.34 4.05
CA THR A 121 14.17 -3.44 4.85
C THR A 121 13.90 -4.01 6.25
N VAL A 122 12.64 -4.00 6.69
CA VAL A 122 12.19 -4.47 8.01
C VAL A 122 11.05 -5.49 7.86
N PRO A 123 11.34 -6.71 7.36
CA PRO A 123 10.32 -7.69 6.96
C PRO A 123 9.45 -8.20 8.12
N GLU A 124 9.92 -8.10 9.36
CA GLU A 124 9.18 -8.50 10.56
C GLU A 124 8.04 -7.52 10.89
N LEU A 125 8.20 -6.24 10.52
CA LEU A 125 7.21 -5.19 10.76
C LEU A 125 6.14 -5.16 9.66
N ARG A 126 6.51 -5.45 8.40
CA ARG A 126 5.62 -5.33 7.24
C ARG A 126 4.26 -6.05 7.40
N PRO A 127 4.16 -7.28 7.95
CA PRO A 127 2.88 -7.96 8.16
C PRO A 127 1.97 -7.26 9.17
N ARG A 128 2.55 -6.54 10.13
CA ARG A 128 1.82 -5.82 11.18
C ARG A 128 1.28 -4.48 10.70
N VAL A 129 1.82 -3.93 9.59
CA VAL A 129 1.38 -2.65 9.03
C VAL A 129 0.14 -2.84 8.16
N ARG A 130 -0.96 -2.20 8.56
CA ARG A 130 -2.22 -2.19 7.79
C ARG A 130 -2.29 -1.04 6.81
N ALA A 131 -1.91 0.16 7.24
CA ALA A 131 -2.00 1.34 6.40
C ALA A 131 -0.84 2.32 6.64
N ALA A 132 -0.54 3.11 5.62
CA ALA A 132 0.41 4.21 5.66
C ALA A 132 -0.28 5.49 5.18
N PHE A 133 -0.25 6.53 6.00
CA PHE A 133 -0.89 7.82 5.74
C PHE A 133 0.17 8.83 5.32
N LEU A 134 0.01 9.42 4.14
CA LEU A 134 0.86 10.54 3.72
C LEU A 134 0.33 11.84 4.32
N ILE A 135 1.09 12.47 5.20
CA ILE A 135 0.72 13.69 5.90
C ILE A 135 1.41 14.88 5.24
N SER A 136 0.60 15.84 4.80
CA SER A 136 1.05 17.09 4.18
C SER A 136 2.05 16.88 3.03
N ASP A 137 1.84 15.82 2.24
CA ASP A 137 2.68 15.41 1.11
C ASP A 137 4.17 15.18 1.44
N ARG A 138 4.53 15.04 2.72
CA ARG A 138 5.93 15.00 3.17
C ARG A 138 6.27 13.81 4.06
N ARG A 139 5.44 13.53 5.07
CA ARG A 139 5.74 12.56 6.13
C ARG A 139 4.79 11.38 6.09
N TRP A 140 5.26 10.21 6.46
CA TRP A 140 4.43 9.02 6.61
C TRP A 140 4.08 8.75 8.07
N ASP A 141 2.82 8.41 8.33
CA ASP A 141 2.37 7.84 9.59
C ASP A 141 1.85 6.42 9.30
N LEU A 142 2.32 5.41 10.04
CA LEU A 142 1.88 4.03 9.90
C LEU A 142 0.76 3.72 10.89
N LYS A 143 -0.14 2.85 10.46
CA LYS A 143 -1.18 2.22 11.29
C LYS A 143 -0.93 0.73 11.32
N LEU A 144 -0.70 0.21 12.52
CA LEU A 144 -0.51 -1.22 12.76
C LEU A 144 -1.85 -1.93 12.98
N GLU A 145 -1.87 -3.24 12.84
CA GLU A 145 -3.07 -4.07 12.98
C GLU A 145 -3.69 -4.08 14.38
N ASN A 146 -2.86 -3.89 15.41
CA ASN A 146 -3.29 -3.72 16.79
C ASN A 146 -3.83 -2.30 17.09
N GLY A 147 -3.91 -1.43 16.09
CA GLY A 147 -4.41 -0.06 16.22
C GLY A 147 -3.36 0.97 16.63
N ILE A 148 -2.11 0.57 16.88
CA ILE A 148 -1.01 1.51 17.19
C ILE A 148 -0.72 2.38 15.98
N SER A 149 -0.56 3.68 16.22
CA SER A 149 -0.15 4.63 15.19
C SER A 149 1.31 5.04 15.39
N VAL A 150 2.16 4.80 14.39
CA VAL A 150 3.58 5.16 14.42
C VAL A 150 3.81 6.38 13.53
N ARG A 151 4.36 7.46 14.08
CA ARG A 151 4.68 8.66 13.30
C ARG A 151 6.15 8.61 12.93
N LEU A 152 6.42 8.49 11.64
CA LEU A 152 7.79 8.39 11.14
C LEU A 152 8.38 9.79 10.96
N PRO A 153 9.70 9.95 11.01
CA PRO A 153 10.35 11.19 10.60
C PRO A 153 10.17 11.42 9.08
N GLU A 154 10.39 12.66 8.65
CA GLU A 154 10.38 13.03 7.23
C GLU A 154 11.64 12.51 6.51
N GLU A 155 12.76 12.42 7.22
CA GLU A 155 14.04 11.91 6.73
C GLU A 155 14.44 10.64 7.49
N ASN A 156 15.27 9.78 6.88
CA ASN A 156 15.82 8.57 7.50
C ASN A 156 14.76 7.62 8.08
N MET A 157 13.66 7.45 7.36
CA MET A 157 12.57 6.55 7.75
C MET A 157 13.04 5.12 8.01
N GLU A 158 13.94 4.59 7.18
CA GLU A 158 14.48 3.23 7.33
C GLU A 158 15.15 3.02 8.69
N ALA A 159 15.95 4.00 9.14
CA ALA A 159 16.59 3.95 10.45
C ALA A 159 15.56 3.98 11.59
N ALA A 160 14.50 4.79 11.45
CA ALA A 160 13.41 4.82 12.42
C ALA A 160 12.64 3.49 12.48
N LEU A 161 12.39 2.84 11.34
CA LEU A 161 11.74 1.53 11.31
C LEU A 161 12.61 0.44 11.94
N ALA A 162 13.92 0.45 11.66
CA ALA A 162 14.87 -0.48 12.28
C ALA A 162 14.93 -0.29 13.81
N GLU A 163 14.96 0.96 14.27
CA GLU A 163 14.93 1.28 15.70
C GLU A 163 13.62 0.85 16.36
N LEU A 164 12.48 1.02 15.68
CA LEU A 164 11.19 0.56 16.18
C LEU A 164 11.19 -0.95 16.44
N VAL A 165 11.72 -1.73 15.50
CA VAL A 165 11.80 -3.18 15.66
C VAL A 165 12.74 -3.56 16.79
N ARG A 166 13.92 -2.96 16.86
CA ARG A 166 14.85 -3.18 17.97
C ARG A 166 14.20 -2.92 19.34
N MET A 167 13.47 -1.81 19.47
CA MET A 167 12.74 -1.51 20.72
C MET A 167 11.61 -2.50 21.01
N ASP A 168 10.93 -3.00 19.99
CA ASP A 168 9.90 -4.03 20.13
C ASP A 168 10.50 -5.36 20.62
N GLU A 169 11.63 -5.79 20.04
CA GLU A 169 12.34 -7.00 20.47
C GLU A 169 12.85 -6.90 21.91
N GLU A 170 13.42 -5.75 22.30
CA GLU A 170 13.99 -5.56 23.63
C GLU A 170 12.93 -5.44 24.74
N SER A 171 11.79 -4.82 24.46
CA SER A 171 10.85 -4.40 25.51
C SER A 171 9.37 -4.71 25.27
N GLY A 172 9.06 -5.33 24.12
CA GLY A 172 7.71 -5.69 23.70
C GLY A 172 6.81 -4.48 23.49
N LEU A 173 7.34 -3.36 22.97
CA LEU A 173 6.58 -2.10 22.84
C LEU A 173 5.28 -2.29 22.07
N LEU A 174 5.29 -3.01 20.96
CA LEU A 174 4.11 -3.18 20.11
C LEU A 174 3.08 -4.12 20.74
N ALA A 175 3.44 -4.89 21.77
CA ALA A 175 2.54 -5.75 22.54
C ALA A 175 1.91 -5.05 23.76
N ARG A 176 2.37 -3.84 24.12
CA ARG A 176 1.84 -3.05 25.25
C ARG A 176 0.63 -2.23 24.82
N ASP A 177 -0.17 -1.81 25.80
CA ASP A 177 -1.36 -0.98 25.61
C ASP A 177 -1.00 0.50 25.31
N ILE A 178 -0.38 0.70 24.15
CA ILE A 178 0.12 1.97 23.64
C ILE A 178 -0.81 2.41 22.49
N LYS A 179 -1.18 3.69 22.43
CA LYS A 179 -1.98 4.24 21.32
C LYS A 179 -1.11 4.73 20.17
N ALA A 180 0.03 5.36 20.47
CA ALA A 180 0.89 5.94 19.45
C ALA A 180 2.35 5.98 19.86
N ILE A 181 3.22 5.85 18.86
CA ILE A 181 4.68 5.98 18.98
C ILE A 181 5.09 7.12 18.06
N ASP A 182 5.68 8.17 18.62
CA ASP A 182 6.17 9.32 17.86
C ASP A 182 7.70 9.21 17.72
N MET A 183 8.17 9.02 16.49
CA MET A 183 9.59 8.88 16.14
C MET A 183 10.13 10.08 15.35
N ARG A 184 9.43 11.23 15.37
CA ARG A 184 9.81 12.41 14.59
C ARG A 184 11.13 13.05 15.01
N LEU A 185 11.56 12.81 16.25
CA LEU A 185 12.82 13.29 16.79
C LEU A 185 13.78 12.11 16.88
N ALA A 186 14.89 12.17 16.14
CA ALA A 186 15.89 11.09 16.09
C ALA A 186 16.39 10.65 17.48
N ASP A 187 16.39 11.58 18.46
CA ASP A 187 16.90 11.34 19.81
C ASP A 187 15.81 11.02 20.85
N ARG A 188 14.51 11.02 20.48
CA ARG A 188 13.41 10.87 21.44
C ARG A 188 12.18 10.18 20.85
N VAL A 189 11.93 8.95 21.30
CA VAL A 189 10.67 8.25 21.07
C VAL A 189 9.66 8.64 22.15
N THR A 190 8.52 9.23 21.74
CA THR A 190 7.43 9.56 22.68
C THR A 190 6.31 8.54 22.54
N VAL A 191 6.02 7.83 23.63
CA VAL A 191 4.96 6.83 23.70
C VAL A 191 3.71 7.45 24.33
N ARG A 192 2.58 7.44 23.62
CA ARG A 192 1.28 7.84 24.16
C ARG A 192 0.49 6.58 24.52
N LEU A 193 0.20 6.40 25.80
CA LEU A 193 -0.60 5.29 26.34
C LEU A 193 -2.09 5.44 26.00
N THR A 194 -2.85 4.35 26.11
CA THR A 194 -4.32 4.42 26.14
C THR A 194 -4.83 5.23 27.32
N ASP A 195 -6.07 5.71 27.24
CA ASP A 195 -6.65 6.52 28.33
C ASP A 195 -6.78 5.64 29.59
N ASP A 196 -7.14 4.36 29.40
CA ASP A 196 -7.22 3.36 30.48
C ASP A 196 -5.85 3.04 31.09
N ALA A 197 -4.80 2.85 30.28
CA ALA A 197 -3.44 2.61 30.80
C ALA A 197 -2.82 3.87 31.42
N ALA A 198 -3.18 5.07 30.93
CA ALA A 198 -2.78 6.33 31.54
C ALA A 198 -3.44 6.51 32.92
N GLU A 199 -4.72 6.13 33.07
CA GLU A 199 -5.41 6.14 34.36
C GLU A 199 -4.84 5.07 35.31
N GLN A 200 -4.58 3.85 34.86
CA GLN A 200 -3.93 2.82 35.69
C GLN A 200 -2.52 3.22 36.14
N ARG A 201 -1.74 3.89 35.28
CA ARG A 201 -0.43 4.42 35.66
C ARG A 201 -0.54 5.60 36.63
N LYS A 202 -1.53 6.49 36.50
CA LYS A 202 -1.80 7.52 37.52
C LYS A 202 -2.12 6.89 38.88
N VAL A 203 -2.91 5.83 38.90
CA VAL A 203 -3.24 5.07 40.12
C VAL A 203 -2.00 4.41 40.73
N MET A 204 -1.12 3.81 39.91
CA MET A 204 0.12 3.17 40.39
C MET A 204 1.22 4.17 40.81
N THR A 205 1.31 5.34 40.17
CA THR A 205 2.36 6.35 40.47
C THR A 205 1.91 7.36 41.53
N GLY A 206 0.62 7.43 41.86
CA GLY A 206 0.06 8.31 42.90
C GLY A 206 0.22 7.84 44.35
N GLY A 207 0.83 6.66 44.58
CA GLY A 207 0.88 6.01 45.90
C GLY A 207 2.14 6.28 46.75
N ARG A 208 3.05 7.17 46.36
CA ARG A 208 4.26 7.48 47.15
C ARG A 208 4.54 8.98 47.23
N GLY A 209 4.10 9.58 48.34
CA GLY A 209 4.72 10.81 48.86
C GLY A 209 3.78 11.86 49.45
N ARG A 210 3.24 11.63 50.65
CA ARG A 210 3.49 12.44 51.86
C ARG A 210 2.55 12.03 53.00
N SER A 211 3.09 11.22 53.91
CA SER A 211 2.67 11.17 55.31
C SER A 211 3.63 12.04 56.12
N GLY A 212 3.10 12.79 57.08
CA GLY A 212 3.84 13.17 58.29
C GLY A 212 4.34 14.61 58.43
N ASN A 213 3.55 15.38 59.20
CA ASN A 213 3.99 16.10 60.41
C ASN A 213 4.55 17.53 60.31
N GLY A 214 3.75 18.49 60.80
CA GLY A 214 4.03 19.17 62.08
C GLY A 214 4.82 20.48 62.08
N GLY A 215 4.18 21.55 62.58
CA GLY A 215 4.83 22.53 63.47
C GLY A 215 5.08 23.95 62.93
N GLN A 216 4.34 24.90 63.51
CA GLN A 216 4.69 26.26 63.96
C GLN A 216 5.66 27.13 63.12
N ASP A 217 5.27 28.38 62.81
CA ASP A 217 5.65 29.53 63.65
C ASP A 217 5.00 30.86 63.20
N THR A 218 4.70 31.69 64.21
CA THR A 218 4.38 33.14 64.25
C THR A 218 3.14 33.70 63.55
#